data_AF-A0A3Q1FFN9-F1
#
_entry.id   AF-A0A3Q1FFN9-F1
#
_cell.length_a   1.000
_cell.length_b   1.000
_cell.length_c   1.000
_cell.angle_alpha   90.00
_cell.angle_beta   90.00
_cell.angle_gamma   90.00
#
_symmetry.space_group_name_H-M   'P 1'
#
loop_
_entity.id
_entity.type
_entity.pdbx_description
1 polymer ?
#
loop_
_entity_poly.entity_id
_entity_poly.type
_entity_poly.pdbx_seq_one_letter_code
_entity_poly.pdbx_strand_id
1 'polypeptide(L)'
;MSNSGMNMRGKIIFYEDRNFQGRSYECMSDCPDMSSYLSRCQSCRVESGCFMVYERPNFMGNQFFMRRGEYSDYMSMMGMSSGIRSCRMIPMHRGQFRMRIYERENFGGQMTELMDDCDNIQDRYRMSDCMSSQVMDGHWLYMLVGVKSPSYYMDSGPLNRSFREMGMSGMRFMSMRRIMDMC
;
A
#
# COMPACT_ATOMS: atom_id res chain seq x y z
N MET A 1 22.49 28.87 0.05
CA MET A 1 22.34 27.54 0.64
C MET A 1 20.90 27.09 0.39
N SER A 2 20.68 26.22 -0.58
CA SER A 2 19.35 25.81 -1.04
C SER A 2 18.67 24.91 0.00
N ASN A 3 17.56 25.39 0.56
CA ASN A 3 16.77 24.72 1.59
C ASN A 3 15.90 23.56 1.04
N SER A 4 16.39 22.83 0.04
CA SER A 4 15.60 21.85 -0.73
C SER A 4 15.58 20.44 -0.11
N GLY A 5 16.12 20.27 1.10
CA GLY A 5 16.22 18.96 1.78
C GLY A 5 15.09 18.64 2.76
N MET A 6 14.26 19.62 3.15
CA MET A 6 13.31 19.45 4.26
C MET A 6 11.88 19.06 3.85
N ASN A 7 11.54 19.04 2.56
CA ASN A 7 10.15 18.89 2.09
C ASN A 7 9.79 17.52 1.48
N MET A 8 10.61 16.48 1.68
CA MET A 8 10.37 15.14 1.10
C MET A 8 10.19 14.03 2.15
N ARG A 9 9.99 14.39 3.42
CA ARG A 9 9.70 13.40 4.47
C ARG A 9 8.20 13.25 4.61
N GLY A 10 7.70 12.03 4.44
CA GLY A 10 6.32 11.72 4.77
C GLY A 10 6.08 11.90 6.26
N LYS A 11 4.88 12.33 6.62
CA LYS A 11 4.46 12.49 8.01
C LYS A 11 3.03 12.00 8.18
N ILE A 12 2.85 11.09 9.14
CA ILE A 12 1.56 10.56 9.56
C ILE A 12 1.43 10.72 11.08
N ILE A 13 0.24 11.09 11.54
CA ILE A 13 -0.10 11.21 12.95
C ILE A 13 -1.23 10.23 13.24
N PHE A 14 -1.00 9.34 14.19
CA PHE A 14 -1.97 8.36 14.67
C PHE A 14 -2.61 8.85 15.96
N TYR A 15 -3.89 8.55 16.17
CA TYR A 15 -4.67 8.97 17.33
C TYR A 15 -5.39 7.77 17.96
N GLU A 16 -5.42 7.68 19.28
CA GLU A 16 -6.06 6.55 19.98
C GLU A 16 -7.57 6.48 19.75
N ASP A 17 -8.22 7.63 19.59
CA ASP A 17 -9.67 7.74 19.45
C ASP A 17 -10.07 8.24 18.05
N ARG A 18 -11.35 8.11 17.72
CA ARG A 18 -11.93 8.63 16.48
C ARG A 18 -11.87 10.16 16.46
N ASN A 19 -12.00 10.74 15.26
CA ASN A 19 -12.04 12.19 15.06
C ASN A 19 -10.82 12.93 15.64
N PHE A 20 -9.65 12.28 15.59
CA PHE A 20 -8.36 12.86 15.95
C PHE A 20 -8.26 13.29 17.42
N GLN A 21 -8.86 12.49 18.31
CA GLN A 21 -8.90 12.72 19.75
C GLN A 21 -7.99 11.74 20.51
N GLY A 22 -7.81 12.00 21.80
CA GLY A 22 -7.01 11.16 22.69
C GLY A 22 -5.50 11.40 22.53
N ARG A 23 -4.69 10.41 22.95
CA ARG A 23 -3.24 10.49 22.75
C ARG A 23 -2.91 10.33 21.27
N SER A 24 -1.82 10.98 20.85
CA SER A 24 -1.34 10.89 19.48
C SER A 24 0.12 10.47 19.42
N TYR A 25 0.48 9.87 18.28
CA TYR A 25 1.85 9.49 17.95
C TYR A 25 2.17 9.93 16.52
N GLU A 26 3.22 10.74 16.39
CA GLU A 26 3.74 11.19 15.10
C GLU A 26 4.79 10.21 14.60
N CYS A 27 4.64 9.79 13.34
CA CYS A 27 5.56 8.89 12.67
C CYS A 27 6.04 9.49 11.33
N MET A 28 7.35 9.45 11.13
CA MET A 28 8.04 9.95 9.92
C MET A 28 8.96 8.88 9.32
N SER A 29 8.73 7.61 9.64
CA SER A 29 9.51 6.47 9.14
C SER A 29 8.69 5.20 9.21
N ASP A 30 9.32 4.06 8.91
CA ASP A 30 8.73 2.76 9.21
C ASP A 30 8.59 2.57 10.72
N CYS A 31 7.47 1.99 11.14
CA CYS A 31 7.17 1.64 12.52
C CYS A 31 6.66 0.19 12.55
N PRO A 32 7.50 -0.79 12.94
CA PRO A 32 7.12 -2.20 12.95
C PRO A 32 6.16 -2.54 14.09
N ASP A 33 6.14 -1.78 15.18
CA ASP A 33 5.18 -1.99 16.27
C ASP A 33 4.85 -0.67 16.97
N MET A 34 3.58 -0.31 16.94
CA MET A 34 3.05 0.89 17.57
C MET A 34 2.63 0.68 19.03
N SER A 35 2.65 -0.56 19.53
CA SER A 35 2.13 -0.92 20.86
C SER A 35 2.76 -0.14 22.02
N SER A 36 4.04 0.24 21.87
CA SER A 36 4.77 1.06 22.85
C SER A 36 4.35 2.53 22.86
N TYR A 37 3.74 3.04 21.78
CA TYR A 37 3.36 4.44 21.64
C TYR A 37 1.87 4.64 21.88
N LEU A 38 1.03 3.74 21.36
CA LEU A 38 -0.42 3.81 21.44
C LEU A 38 -1.00 2.45 21.84
N SER A 39 -1.98 2.46 22.74
CA SER A 39 -2.68 1.23 23.16
C SER A 39 -3.61 0.70 22.07
N ARG A 40 -4.14 1.64 21.27
CA ARG A 40 -4.98 1.46 20.08
C ARG A 40 -4.76 2.68 19.19
N CYS A 41 -5.13 2.59 17.93
CA CYS A 41 -5.17 3.74 17.03
C CYS A 41 -6.50 3.68 16.32
N GLN A 42 -7.39 4.68 16.43
CA GLN A 42 -8.74 4.75 15.83
C GLN A 42 -8.95 5.83 14.75
N SER A 43 -8.02 6.77 14.62
CA SER A 43 -7.99 7.72 13.51
C SER A 43 -6.55 8.13 13.18
N CYS A 44 -6.32 8.66 11.98
CA CYS A 44 -4.99 9.16 11.60
C CYS A 44 -5.07 10.31 10.59
N ARG A 45 -4.01 11.11 10.52
CA ARG A 45 -3.84 12.18 9.54
C ARG A 45 -2.51 12.00 8.83
N VAL A 46 -2.53 11.97 7.51
CA VAL A 46 -1.31 12.03 6.71
C VAL A 46 -1.12 13.47 6.29
N GLU A 47 -0.09 14.12 6.85
CA GLU A 47 0.24 15.51 6.53
C GLU A 47 1.02 15.61 5.20
N SER A 48 1.89 14.63 4.93
CA SER A 48 2.71 14.57 3.72
C SER A 48 3.10 13.14 3.37
N GLY A 49 3.37 12.89 2.08
CA GLY A 49 3.81 11.58 1.58
C GLY A 49 2.71 10.53 1.60
N CYS A 50 3.11 9.28 1.35
CA CYS A 50 2.18 8.16 1.36
C CYS A 50 2.71 7.05 2.30
N PHE A 51 1.78 6.35 2.96
CA PHE A 51 2.07 5.31 3.94
C PHE A 51 1.27 4.05 3.64
N MET A 52 1.85 2.89 3.90
CA MET A 52 1.10 1.64 4.00
C MET A 52 0.92 1.31 5.48
N VAL A 53 -0.33 1.16 5.93
CA VAL A 53 -0.62 0.79 7.33
C VAL A 53 -1.13 -0.63 7.43
N TYR A 54 -0.84 -1.27 8.55
CA TYR A 54 -1.06 -2.70 8.75
C TYR A 54 -1.82 -2.95 10.06
N GLU A 55 -2.71 -3.94 10.01
CA GLU A 55 -3.51 -4.35 11.15
C GLU A 55 -2.71 -5.08 12.24
N ARG A 56 -1.58 -5.71 11.89
CA ARG A 56 -0.72 -6.40 12.86
C ARG A 56 0.68 -5.78 12.93
N PRO A 57 1.42 -6.00 14.03
CA PRO A 57 2.84 -5.67 14.09
C PRO A 57 3.64 -6.36 12.98
N ASN A 58 4.86 -5.87 12.74
CA ASN A 58 5.82 -6.35 11.76
C ASN A 58 5.29 -6.38 10.32
N PHE A 59 4.45 -5.40 9.95
CA PHE A 59 3.92 -5.23 8.59
C PHE A 59 3.07 -6.42 8.11
N MET A 60 2.29 -7.00 9.04
CA MET A 60 1.47 -8.17 8.77
C MET A 60 -0.03 -7.84 8.80
N GLY A 61 -0.82 -8.75 8.22
CA GLY A 61 -2.29 -8.64 8.23
C GLY A 61 -2.83 -7.78 7.09
N ASN A 62 -4.04 -7.26 7.28
CA ASN A 62 -4.68 -6.40 6.29
C ASN A 62 -3.88 -5.11 6.12
N GLN A 63 -3.72 -4.68 4.87
CA GLN A 63 -2.91 -3.53 4.48
C GLN A 63 -3.80 -2.45 3.86
N PHE A 64 -3.53 -1.19 4.18
CA PHE A 64 -4.29 -0.06 3.68
C PHE A 64 -3.37 1.06 3.24
N PHE A 65 -3.52 1.46 1.98
CA PHE A 65 -2.80 2.60 1.43
C PHE A 65 -3.38 3.90 1.97
N MET A 66 -2.52 4.74 2.54
CA MET A 66 -2.86 6.06 3.03
C MET A 66 -2.06 7.11 2.27
N ARG A 67 -2.77 8.08 1.73
CA ARG A 67 -2.22 9.27 1.10
C ARG A 67 -2.51 10.47 1.97
N ARG A 68 -1.91 11.61 1.64
CA ARG A 68 -2.22 12.89 2.28
C ARG A 68 -3.74 13.07 2.43
N GLY A 69 -4.17 13.34 3.66
CA GLY A 69 -5.58 13.42 4.00
C GLY A 69 -5.89 13.08 5.46
N GLU A 70 -7.17 13.20 5.80
CA GLU A 70 -7.71 12.98 7.13
C GLU A 70 -8.58 11.72 7.16
N TYR A 71 -8.29 10.82 8.11
CA TYR A 71 -8.98 9.53 8.27
C TYR A 71 -9.57 9.44 9.68
N SER A 72 -10.77 10.01 9.85
CA SER A 72 -11.40 10.21 11.16
C SER A 72 -12.00 8.94 11.80
N ASP A 73 -12.33 7.92 11.00
CA ASP A 73 -12.85 6.63 11.46
C ASP A 73 -12.51 5.52 10.46
N TYR A 74 -11.30 4.96 10.56
CA TYR A 74 -10.88 3.93 9.60
C TYR A 74 -11.61 2.59 9.84
N MET A 75 -12.17 2.32 11.04
CA MET A 75 -12.93 1.09 11.28
C MET A 75 -14.16 1.03 10.38
N SER A 76 -14.91 2.14 10.30
CA SER A 76 -16.08 2.25 9.43
C SER A 76 -15.72 2.36 7.95
N MET A 77 -14.61 3.04 7.62
CA MET A 77 -14.22 3.30 6.22
C MET A 77 -13.53 2.12 5.55
N MET A 78 -12.79 1.31 6.32
CA MET A 78 -11.87 0.29 5.79
C MET A 78 -12.15 -1.12 6.32
N GLY A 79 -13.19 -1.30 7.15
CA GLY A 79 -13.57 -2.62 7.68
C GLY A 79 -12.54 -3.24 8.64
N MET A 80 -11.59 -2.44 9.16
CA MET A 80 -10.60 -2.90 10.14
C MET A 80 -11.28 -3.13 11.49
N SER A 81 -11.10 -4.31 12.09
CA SER A 81 -11.71 -4.64 13.39
C SER A 81 -10.78 -4.34 14.56
N SER A 82 -9.46 -4.41 14.37
CA SER A 82 -8.49 -4.34 15.49
C SER A 82 -7.58 -3.11 15.52
N GLY A 83 -7.69 -2.24 14.52
CA GLY A 83 -6.93 -0.98 14.42
C GLY A 83 -5.52 -1.12 13.86
N ILE A 84 -4.83 0.01 13.70
CA ILE A 84 -3.49 0.05 13.08
C ILE A 84 -2.42 -0.31 14.12
N ARG A 85 -1.48 -1.19 13.75
CA ARG A 85 -0.42 -1.68 14.65
C ARG A 85 0.99 -1.50 14.09
N SER A 86 1.14 -1.33 12.78
CA SER A 86 2.43 -0.99 12.15
C SER A 86 2.22 -0.18 10.87
N CYS A 87 3.24 0.55 10.43
CA CYS A 87 3.20 1.32 9.18
C CYS A 87 4.56 1.34 8.47
N ARG A 88 4.52 1.42 7.13
CA ARG A 88 5.68 1.71 6.29
C ARG A 88 5.49 3.04 5.60
N MET A 89 6.54 3.87 5.62
CA MET A 89 6.61 5.00 4.72
C MET A 89 6.90 4.48 3.32
N ILE A 90 6.17 4.98 2.32
CA ILE A 90 6.47 4.67 0.93
C ILE A 90 7.40 5.78 0.43
N PRO A 91 8.66 5.47 0.08
CA PRO A 91 9.58 6.46 -0.42
C PRO A 91 9.06 7.12 -1.70
N MET A 92 9.42 8.38 -1.90
CA MET A 92 9.22 9.01 -3.20
C MET A 92 10.05 8.27 -4.25
N HIS A 93 9.40 7.81 -5.31
CA HIS A 93 10.07 7.28 -6.48
C HIS A 93 10.21 8.35 -7.57
N ARG A 94 11.45 8.66 -7.95
CA ARG A 94 11.78 9.53 -9.09
C ARG A 94 12.40 8.67 -10.18
N GLY A 95 11.57 8.20 -11.10
CA GLY A 95 12.03 7.32 -12.17
C GLY A 95 10.90 6.81 -13.03
N GLN A 96 11.23 5.84 -13.87
CA GLN A 96 10.22 5.09 -14.59
C GLN A 96 9.54 4.11 -13.63
N PHE A 97 8.26 3.88 -13.84
CA PHE A 97 7.56 2.79 -13.18
C PHE A 97 7.58 1.61 -14.15
N ARG A 98 7.97 0.43 -13.66
CA ARG A 98 8.02 -0.75 -14.49
C ARG A 98 7.70 -2.00 -13.68
N MET A 99 6.74 -2.76 -14.17
CA MET A 99 6.34 -4.02 -13.56
C MET A 99 6.03 -5.04 -14.64
N ARG A 100 6.34 -6.31 -14.38
CA ARG A 100 5.96 -7.43 -15.24
C ARG A 100 4.94 -8.29 -14.53
N ILE A 101 3.91 -8.67 -15.25
CA ILE A 101 2.86 -9.57 -14.78
C ILE A 101 2.84 -10.82 -15.63
N TYR A 102 2.47 -11.92 -15.00
CA TYR A 102 2.53 -13.23 -15.58
C TYR A 102 1.25 -14.00 -15.32
N GLU A 103 0.76 -14.65 -16.36
CA GLU A 103 -0.45 -15.46 -16.31
C GLU A 103 -0.33 -16.65 -15.33
N ARG A 104 0.88 -17.20 -15.16
CA ARG A 104 1.13 -18.36 -14.27
C ARG A 104 2.06 -17.99 -13.13
N GLU A 105 2.08 -18.84 -12.11
CA GLU A 105 3.05 -18.78 -11.02
C GLU A 105 4.48 -18.94 -11.54
N ASN A 106 5.46 -18.53 -10.73
CA ASN A 106 6.89 -18.63 -11.03
C ASN A 106 7.30 -17.98 -12.37
N PHE A 107 6.65 -16.86 -12.72
CA PHE A 107 6.92 -16.08 -13.93
C PHE A 107 6.68 -16.84 -15.25
N GLY A 108 5.78 -17.82 -15.23
CA GLY A 108 5.39 -18.60 -16.40
C GLY A 108 4.21 -18.02 -17.17
N GLY A 109 3.95 -18.58 -18.36
CA GLY A 109 2.81 -18.21 -19.20
C GLY A 109 3.01 -16.89 -19.94
N GLN A 110 1.91 -16.26 -20.38
CA GLN A 110 1.98 -14.96 -21.03
C GLN A 110 2.54 -13.90 -20.07
N MET A 111 3.52 -13.14 -20.56
CA MET A 111 4.12 -12.01 -19.84
C MET A 111 3.65 -10.69 -20.45
N THR A 112 3.32 -9.73 -19.59
CA THR A 112 3.03 -8.35 -19.99
C THR A 112 3.79 -7.37 -19.12
N GLU A 113 4.32 -6.33 -19.73
CA GLU A 113 5.00 -5.25 -19.04
C GLU A 113 4.07 -4.03 -18.88
N LEU A 114 3.98 -3.52 -17.66
CA LEU A 114 3.23 -2.32 -17.30
C LEU A 114 4.19 -1.20 -16.95
N MET A 115 3.96 -0.04 -17.58
CA MET A 115 4.60 1.22 -17.24
C MET A 115 3.61 2.28 -16.75
N ASP A 116 2.32 2.02 -16.95
CA ASP A 116 1.21 2.90 -16.59
C ASP A 116 0.17 2.18 -15.74
N ASP A 117 -0.71 2.98 -15.14
CA ASP A 117 -1.87 2.47 -14.42
C ASP A 117 -2.74 1.62 -15.35
N CYS A 118 -3.29 0.55 -14.80
CA CYS A 118 -4.18 -0.37 -15.46
C CYS A 118 -5.40 -0.57 -14.58
N ASP A 119 -6.60 -0.21 -15.06
CA ASP A 119 -7.84 -0.43 -14.31
C ASP A 119 -8.37 -1.86 -14.47
N ASN A 120 -8.13 -2.48 -15.63
CA ASN A 120 -8.52 -3.86 -15.92
C ASN A 120 -7.48 -4.55 -16.83
N ILE A 121 -6.72 -5.49 -16.26
CA ILE A 121 -5.73 -6.29 -17.01
C ILE A 121 -6.37 -7.20 -18.07
N GLN A 122 -7.60 -7.66 -17.85
CA GLN A 122 -8.30 -8.53 -18.78
C GLN A 122 -8.74 -7.74 -20.01
N ASP A 123 -9.30 -6.55 -19.82
CA ASP A 123 -9.73 -5.72 -20.95
C ASP A 123 -8.55 -5.21 -21.77
N ARG A 124 -7.47 -4.79 -21.08
CA ARG A 124 -6.30 -4.18 -21.72
C ARG A 124 -5.37 -5.20 -22.37
N TYR A 125 -5.13 -6.34 -21.72
CA TYR A 125 -4.10 -7.30 -22.14
C TYR A 125 -4.63 -8.69 -22.44
N ARG A 126 -5.96 -8.90 -22.36
CA ARG A 126 -6.62 -10.21 -22.53
C ARG A 126 -6.10 -11.28 -21.58
N MET A 127 -5.52 -10.86 -20.45
CA MET A 127 -5.01 -11.72 -19.41
C MET A 127 -6.15 -11.98 -18.40
N SER A 128 -6.72 -13.18 -18.43
CA SER A 128 -7.83 -13.58 -17.56
C SER A 128 -7.41 -13.86 -16.13
N ASP A 129 -6.13 -14.20 -15.92
CA ASP A 129 -5.56 -14.48 -14.62
C ASP A 129 -4.14 -13.92 -14.52
N CYS A 130 -3.79 -13.40 -13.35
CA CYS A 130 -2.46 -12.89 -13.04
C CYS A 130 -2.01 -13.54 -11.75
N MET A 131 -1.02 -14.43 -11.85
CA MET A 131 -0.63 -15.33 -10.75
C MET A 131 0.74 -15.00 -10.17
N SER A 132 1.59 -14.30 -10.93
CA SER A 132 2.89 -13.82 -10.43
C SER A 132 3.26 -12.47 -11.04
N SER A 133 4.14 -11.74 -10.35
CA SER A 133 4.63 -10.45 -10.83
C SER A 133 6.06 -10.17 -10.38
N GLN A 134 6.70 -9.27 -11.12
CA GLN A 134 8.01 -8.74 -10.80
C GLN A 134 7.95 -7.21 -10.92
N VAL A 135 8.06 -6.51 -9.80
CA VAL A 135 8.26 -5.06 -9.79
C VAL A 135 9.73 -4.81 -10.12
N MET A 136 9.96 -4.20 -11.28
CA MET A 136 11.31 -3.84 -11.73
C MET A 136 11.71 -2.47 -11.18
N ASP A 137 10.76 -1.55 -11.16
CA ASP A 137 10.98 -0.18 -10.70
C ASP A 137 9.68 0.48 -10.20
N GLY A 138 9.83 1.33 -9.19
CA GLY A 138 8.77 2.08 -8.54
C GLY A 138 7.90 1.31 -7.55
N HIS A 139 6.85 1.97 -7.09
CA HIS A 139 5.91 1.51 -6.08
C HIS A 139 4.53 1.29 -6.68
N TRP A 140 3.94 0.11 -6.45
CA TRP A 140 2.70 -0.31 -7.09
C TRP A 140 1.66 -0.76 -6.07
N LEU A 141 0.40 -0.46 -6.35
CA LEU A 141 -0.77 -0.94 -5.61
C LEU A 141 -1.57 -1.89 -6.50
N TYR A 142 -1.87 -3.04 -5.93
CA TYR A 142 -2.79 -4.01 -6.49
C TYR A 142 -4.14 -3.85 -5.80
N MET A 143 -5.19 -3.61 -6.58
CA MET A 143 -6.54 -3.39 -6.08
C MET A 143 -7.53 -4.38 -6.67
N LEU A 144 -8.45 -4.82 -5.83
CA LEU A 144 -9.60 -5.62 -6.26
C LEU A 144 -10.68 -4.71 -6.85
N VAL A 145 -11.38 -5.21 -7.86
CA VAL A 145 -12.54 -4.50 -8.43
C VAL A 145 -13.66 -4.42 -7.40
N GLY A 146 -14.25 -3.23 -7.24
CA GLY A 146 -15.47 -3.03 -6.47
C GLY A 146 -15.29 -3.06 -4.95
N VAL A 147 -14.07 -3.28 -4.44
CA VAL A 147 -13.80 -3.28 -3.00
C VAL A 147 -13.12 -1.98 -2.62
N LYS A 148 -13.70 -1.24 -1.67
CA LYS A 148 -13.15 0.03 -1.19
C LYS A 148 -11.83 -0.11 -0.41
N SER A 149 -11.44 -1.32 0.00
CA SER A 149 -10.15 -1.69 0.63
C SER A 149 -10.18 -3.20 0.95
N PRO A 150 -9.16 -4.01 0.62
CA PRO A 150 -7.74 -3.73 0.80
C PRO A 150 -6.94 -3.59 -0.51
N SER A 151 -5.84 -2.85 -0.44
CA SER A 151 -4.84 -2.70 -1.50
C SER A 151 -3.54 -3.38 -1.09
N TYR A 152 -2.90 -4.13 -1.98
CA TYR A 152 -1.62 -4.78 -1.70
C TYR A 152 -0.48 -3.92 -2.24
N TYR A 153 0.45 -3.56 -1.36
CA TYR A 153 1.66 -2.83 -1.72
C TYR A 153 2.72 -3.78 -2.26
N MET A 154 3.29 -3.42 -3.41
CA MET A 154 4.40 -4.12 -4.03
C MET A 154 5.50 -3.11 -4.35
N ASP A 155 6.73 -3.42 -3.95
CA ASP A 155 7.94 -2.70 -4.32
C ASP A 155 8.93 -3.63 -5.02
N SER A 156 10.09 -3.10 -5.43
CA SER A 156 11.17 -3.82 -6.09
C SER A 156 11.87 -4.87 -5.21
N GLY A 157 11.26 -5.27 -4.09
CA GLY A 157 11.75 -6.27 -3.16
C GLY A 157 11.64 -7.71 -3.66
N PRO A 158 11.30 -8.67 -2.78
CA PRO A 158 11.21 -10.09 -3.13
C PRO A 158 10.27 -10.36 -4.30
N LEU A 159 10.65 -11.30 -5.17
CA LEU A 159 9.85 -11.63 -6.33
C LEU A 159 8.51 -12.26 -5.93
N ASN A 160 7.40 -11.77 -6.48
CA ASN A 160 6.05 -12.28 -6.19
C ASN A 160 5.77 -13.52 -7.05
N ARG A 161 6.33 -14.66 -6.66
CA ARG A 161 6.26 -15.94 -7.40
C ARG A 161 4.86 -16.56 -7.44
N SER A 162 4.07 -16.31 -6.40
CA SER A 162 2.70 -16.81 -6.30
C SER A 162 1.87 -15.84 -5.46
N PHE A 163 0.89 -15.20 -6.08
CA PHE A 163 -0.11 -14.42 -5.34
C PHE A 163 -0.91 -15.30 -4.38
N ARG A 164 -1.13 -16.58 -4.72
CA ARG A 164 -1.77 -17.53 -3.82
C ARG A 164 -1.03 -17.65 -2.49
N GLU A 165 0.30 -17.75 -2.52
CA GLU A 165 1.15 -17.82 -1.31
C GLU A 165 1.14 -16.51 -0.50
N MET A 166 0.91 -15.37 -1.16
CA MET A 166 0.76 -14.07 -0.51
C MET A 166 -0.61 -13.87 0.17
N GLY A 167 -1.41 -14.93 0.27
CA GLY A 167 -2.77 -14.87 0.82
C GLY A 167 -3.77 -14.22 -0.14
N MET A 168 -3.41 -14.11 -1.42
CA MET A 168 -4.24 -13.54 -2.48
C MET A 168 -4.94 -14.62 -3.32
N SER A 169 -5.09 -15.82 -2.76
CA SER A 169 -5.71 -16.98 -3.41
C SER A 169 -7.14 -16.70 -3.85
N GLY A 170 -7.45 -16.90 -5.13
CA GLY A 170 -8.81 -16.72 -5.67
C GLY A 170 -9.19 -15.25 -5.92
N MET A 171 -8.27 -14.31 -5.71
CA MET A 171 -8.47 -12.90 -6.00
C MET A 171 -8.12 -12.63 -7.46
N ARG A 172 -9.10 -12.20 -8.26
CA ARG A 172 -8.83 -11.66 -9.60
C ARG A 172 -8.39 -10.21 -9.46
N PHE A 173 -7.08 -9.98 -9.48
CA PHE A 173 -6.52 -8.63 -9.59
C PHE A 173 -6.88 -8.08 -10.96
N MET A 174 -7.60 -6.97 -10.98
CA MET A 174 -7.91 -6.32 -12.25
C MET A 174 -7.25 -4.96 -12.35
N SER A 175 -7.00 -4.27 -11.21
CA SER A 175 -6.37 -2.96 -11.24
C SER A 175 -4.99 -2.94 -10.59
N MET A 176 -4.06 -2.29 -11.27
CA MET A 176 -2.70 -1.99 -10.82
C MET A 176 -2.46 -0.51 -11.00
N ARG A 177 -2.06 0.19 -9.93
CA ARG A 177 -1.80 1.63 -9.97
C ARG A 177 -0.43 1.96 -9.42
N ARG A 178 0.21 2.94 -10.04
CA ARG A 178 1.46 3.51 -9.56
C ARG A 178 1.19 4.41 -8.36
N ILE A 179 2.07 4.35 -7.37
CA ILE A 179 2.07 5.30 -6.27
C ILE A 179 2.92 6.50 -6.70
N MET A 180 2.26 7.47 -7.34
CA MET A 180 2.90 8.72 -7.73
C MET A 180 2.91 9.67 -6.54
N ASP A 181 4.05 10.29 -6.29
CA ASP A 181 4.37 11.14 -5.12
C ASP A 181 3.55 12.45 -4.99
N MET A 182 2.42 12.59 -5.71
CA MET A 182 1.51 13.74 -5.55
C MET A 182 0.50 13.55 -4.41
N CYS A 183 0.89 12.82 -3.36
CA CYS A 183 0.36 12.96 -2.00
C CYS A 183 1.00 14.24 -1.39
#